data_AF-A0AAU7CEX6-F1
#
_entry.id   AF-A0AAU7CEX6-F1
#
_cell.length_a   1.000
_cell.length_b   1.000
_cell.length_c   1.000
_cell.angle_alpha   90.00
_cell.angle_beta   90.00
_cell.angle_gamma   90.00
#
_symmetry.space_group_name_H-M   'P 1'
#
loop_
_entity.id
_entity.type
_entity.pdbx_description
1 polymer ?
#
loop_
_entity_poly.entity_id
_entity_poly.type
_entity_poly.pdbx_seq_one_letter_code
_entity_poly.pdbx_strand_id
1 'polypeptide(L)'
;MSTGRLEDPATPPTHVSAKPQGPRGGLLWHHVWTAIFAANLVAPMWFASSLWDDGKQLGEIGMAMAIAILWLLGDIAGARSRDMRLMLIAGGIIVAISQFFPLLQMVAGVVSLTLVAWISGSSTTDFGTPQEQLSSLEYFLATLFTGSLLLLASCLAGLPFRWLRDRRRVTR
;
A
#
# COMPACT_ATOMS: atom_id res chain seq x y z
N MET A 1 -19.46 -35.90 -66.33
CA MET A 1 -18.20 -36.29 -65.68
C MET A 1 -17.95 -35.32 -64.54
N SER A 2 -18.25 -35.77 -63.32
CA SER A 2 -18.14 -35.00 -62.08
C SER A 2 -16.88 -35.44 -61.36
N THR A 3 -15.92 -34.54 -61.16
CA THR A 3 -14.70 -34.78 -60.39
C THR A 3 -15.00 -34.50 -58.93
N GLY A 4 -15.27 -35.55 -58.16
CA GLY A 4 -15.40 -35.49 -56.70
C GLY A 4 -14.10 -35.03 -56.06
N ARG A 5 -14.14 -33.85 -55.43
CA ARG A 5 -13.06 -33.30 -54.62
C ARG A 5 -13.22 -33.87 -53.21
N LEU A 6 -12.31 -34.77 -52.82
CA LEU A 6 -12.19 -35.28 -51.46
C LEU A 6 -11.89 -34.10 -50.53
N GLU A 7 -12.80 -33.83 -49.59
CA GLU A 7 -12.60 -32.87 -48.51
C GLU A 7 -11.53 -33.41 -47.55
N ASP A 8 -10.44 -32.67 -47.38
CA ASP A 8 -9.39 -32.99 -46.43
C ASP A 8 -9.94 -32.94 -45.00
N PRO A 9 -9.62 -33.93 -44.13
CA PRO A 9 -10.06 -33.94 -42.74
C PRO A 9 -9.49 -32.72 -42.00
N ALA A 10 -10.40 -31.86 -41.53
CA ALA A 10 -10.10 -30.63 -40.80
C ALA A 10 -9.10 -30.91 -39.67
N THR A 11 -7.90 -30.34 -39.79
CA THR A 11 -6.87 -30.42 -38.76
C THR A 11 -7.37 -29.66 -37.54
N PRO A 12 -7.46 -30.29 -36.35
CA PRO A 12 -7.94 -29.61 -35.16
C PRO A 12 -7.06 -28.39 -34.87
N PRO A 13 -7.65 -27.23 -34.52
CA PRO A 13 -6.90 -26.01 -34.28
C PRO A 13 -5.87 -26.28 -33.19
N THR A 14 -4.60 -26.11 -33.54
CA THR A 14 -3.48 -26.23 -32.62
C THR A 14 -3.66 -25.13 -31.58
N HIS A 15 -4.08 -25.47 -30.37
CA HIS A 15 -4.11 -24.55 -29.25
C HIS A 15 -2.66 -24.11 -28.98
N VAL A 16 -2.26 -22.98 -29.54
CA VAL A 16 -1.00 -22.32 -29.23
C VAL A 16 -1.10 -21.91 -27.77
N SER A 17 -0.57 -22.75 -26.88
CA SER A 17 -0.43 -22.47 -25.46
C SER A 17 0.53 -21.29 -25.34
N ALA A 18 -0.04 -20.07 -25.30
CA ALA A 18 0.73 -18.86 -25.14
C ALA A 18 1.49 -18.95 -23.82
N LYS A 19 2.81 -19.11 -23.90
CA LYS A 19 3.70 -19.21 -22.75
C LYS A 19 3.40 -17.99 -21.86
N PRO A 20 3.02 -18.17 -20.57
CA PRO A 20 2.69 -17.06 -19.70
C PRO A 20 3.91 -16.14 -19.66
N GLN A 21 3.76 -14.95 -20.24
CA GLN A 21 4.82 -13.96 -20.23
C GLN A 21 5.00 -13.54 -18.77
N GLY A 22 6.03 -14.08 -18.14
CA GLY A 22 6.41 -13.70 -16.78
C GLY A 22 6.59 -12.18 -16.70
N PRO A 23 6.28 -11.57 -15.54
CA PRO A 23 6.30 -10.12 -15.39
C PRO A 23 7.72 -9.58 -15.59
N ARG A 24 8.03 -9.07 -16.79
CA ARG A 24 9.32 -8.45 -17.16
C ARG A 24 9.58 -7.09 -16.48
N GLY A 25 9.21 -6.94 -15.22
CA GLY A 25 9.32 -5.67 -14.48
C GLY A 25 9.31 -5.83 -12.96
N GLY A 26 9.90 -6.90 -12.43
CA GLY A 26 10.02 -7.13 -10.99
C GLY A 26 10.91 -6.09 -10.31
N LEU A 27 12.16 -5.94 -10.75
CA LEU A 27 13.13 -5.05 -10.09
C LEU A 27 12.72 -3.56 -10.13
N LEU A 28 12.26 -3.07 -11.29
CA LEU A 28 11.78 -1.70 -11.43
C LEU A 28 10.60 -1.40 -10.49
N TRP A 29 9.73 -2.38 -10.25
CA TRP A 29 8.61 -2.22 -9.33
C TRP A 29 9.08 -2.00 -7.90
N HIS A 30 10.03 -2.79 -7.41
CA HIS A 30 10.55 -2.64 -6.05
C HIS A 30 11.14 -1.25 -5.81
N HIS A 31 11.88 -0.70 -6.78
CA HIS A 31 12.43 0.66 -6.68
C HIS A 31 11.34 1.74 -6.68
N VAL A 32 10.38 1.66 -7.59
CA VAL A 32 9.26 2.63 -7.66
C VAL A 32 8.42 2.58 -6.39
N TRP A 33 8.09 1.38 -5.91
CA TRP A 33 7.35 1.19 -4.67
C TRP A 33 8.12 1.76 -3.47
N THR A 34 9.41 1.44 -3.35
CA THR A 34 10.25 1.93 -2.25
C THR A 34 10.34 3.46 -2.25
N ALA A 35 10.48 4.09 -3.42
CA ALA A 35 10.51 5.55 -3.52
C ALA A 35 9.19 6.19 -3.07
N ILE A 36 8.05 5.65 -3.51
CA ILE A 36 6.73 6.15 -3.11
C ILE A 36 6.49 5.92 -1.62
N PHE A 37 6.84 4.74 -1.10
CA PHE A 37 6.70 4.41 0.30
C PHE A 37 7.57 5.33 1.18
N ALA A 38 8.83 5.53 0.81
CA ALA A 38 9.74 6.44 1.52
C ALA A 38 9.24 7.89 1.50
N ALA A 39 8.74 8.39 0.35
CA ALA A 39 8.11 9.69 0.28
C ALA A 39 6.89 9.79 1.23
N ASN A 40 6.13 8.70 1.38
CA ASN A 40 4.99 8.66 2.29
C ASN A 40 5.37 8.60 3.78
N LEU A 41 6.62 8.33 4.13
CA LEU A 41 7.08 8.31 5.51
C LEU A 41 7.52 9.68 6.03
N VAL A 42 7.72 10.69 5.16
CA VAL A 42 8.27 12.00 5.56
C VAL A 42 7.43 12.65 6.65
N ALA A 43 6.14 12.87 6.41
CA ALA A 43 5.27 13.50 7.41
C ALA A 43 5.12 12.65 8.70
N PRO A 44 4.81 11.34 8.65
CA PRO A 44 4.77 10.49 9.85
C PRO A 44 6.06 10.51 10.67
N MET A 45 7.23 10.44 10.02
CA MET A 45 8.53 10.45 10.71
C MET A 45 8.81 11.81 11.37
N TRP A 46 8.38 12.91 10.75
CA TRP A 46 8.45 14.23 11.37
C TRP A 46 7.58 14.29 12.63
N PHE A 47 6.32 13.87 12.56
CA PHE A 47 5.45 13.87 13.74
C PHE A 47 6.00 12.95 14.82
N ALA A 48 6.51 11.77 14.45
CA ALA A 48 7.11 10.84 15.38
C ALA A 48 8.35 11.44 16.07
N SER A 49 9.21 12.15 15.34
CA SER A 49 10.39 12.80 15.95
C SER A 49 10.03 13.92 16.92
N SER A 50 8.95 14.66 16.67
CA SER A 50 8.47 15.68 17.61
C SER A 50 7.96 15.11 18.95
N LEU A 51 7.69 13.80 19.00
CA LEU A 51 7.27 13.10 20.21
C LEU A 51 8.45 12.48 20.98
N TRP A 52 9.68 12.54 20.46
CA TRP A 52 10.84 11.79 20.97
C TRP A 52 11.90 12.61 21.70
N ASP A 53 11.67 13.89 22.01
CA ASP A 53 12.69 14.76 22.61
C ASP A 53 13.31 14.26 23.94
N ASP A 54 12.76 13.21 24.58
CA ASP A 54 13.22 12.68 25.87
C ASP A 54 14.11 11.40 25.82
N GLY A 55 14.76 11.07 24.69
CA GLY A 55 15.86 10.09 24.68
C GLY A 55 15.48 8.60 24.84
N LYS A 56 14.32 8.18 24.32
CA LYS A 56 13.79 6.81 24.50
C LYS A 56 13.93 5.96 23.23
N GLN A 57 15.02 5.19 23.16
CA GLN A 57 15.36 4.33 22.01
C GLN A 57 14.39 3.16 21.77
N LEU A 58 13.60 2.72 22.77
CA LEU A 58 12.79 1.51 22.66
C LEU A 58 11.55 1.65 21.77
N GLY A 59 11.02 2.87 21.57
CA GLY A 59 9.88 3.11 20.68
C GLY A 59 10.24 2.97 19.19
N GLU A 60 11.49 3.28 18.84
CA GLU A 60 11.98 3.30 17.46
C GLU A 60 11.96 1.91 16.83
N ILE A 61 12.32 0.87 17.59
CA ILE A 61 12.35 -0.52 17.10
C ILE A 61 10.94 -0.98 16.72
N GLY A 62 9.95 -0.71 17.57
CA GLY A 62 8.55 -1.06 17.30
C GLY A 62 8.03 -0.37 16.04
N MET A 63 8.30 0.93 15.90
CA MET A 63 7.93 1.67 14.69
C MET A 63 8.63 1.14 13.44
N ALA A 64 9.95 0.91 13.50
CA ALA A 64 10.74 0.40 12.37
C ALA A 64 10.23 -0.98 11.89
N MET A 65 9.88 -1.86 12.82
CA MET A 65 9.28 -3.16 12.51
C MET A 65 7.93 -3.01 11.79
N ALA A 66 7.05 -2.12 12.27
CA ALA A 66 5.76 -1.87 11.62
C ALA A 66 5.94 -1.30 10.21
N ILE A 67 6.87 -0.35 10.02
CA ILE A 67 7.21 0.21 8.72
C ILE A 67 7.70 -0.88 7.75
N ALA A 68 8.60 -1.76 8.20
CA ALA A 68 9.11 -2.87 7.39
C ALA A 68 7.99 -3.84 6.95
N ILE A 69 7.07 -4.18 7.86
CA ILE A 69 5.91 -5.05 7.56
C ILE A 69 5.01 -4.39 6.51
N LEU A 70 4.70 -3.11 6.66
CA LEU A 70 3.84 -2.39 5.72
C LEU A 70 4.49 -2.24 4.34
N TRP A 71 5.80 -1.99 4.30
CA TRP A 71 6.56 -1.96 3.06
C TRP A 71 6.49 -3.31 2.34
N LEU A 72 6.76 -4.41 3.05
CA LEU A 72 6.67 -5.77 2.51
C LEU A 72 5.26 -6.10 2.03
N LEU A 73 4.23 -5.73 2.79
CA LEU A 73 2.84 -6.00 2.45
C LEU A 73 2.45 -5.32 1.13
N GLY A 74 2.78 -4.04 0.97
CA GLY A 74 2.53 -3.32 -0.28
C GLY A 74 3.33 -3.88 -1.46
N ASP A 75 4.58 -4.31 -1.22
CA ASP A 75 5.43 -4.92 -2.25
C ASP A 75 4.84 -6.25 -2.75
N ILE A 76 4.49 -7.15 -1.84
CA ILE A 76 3.85 -8.44 -2.15
C ILE A 76 2.51 -8.22 -2.86
N ALA A 77 1.69 -7.27 -2.40
CA ALA A 77 0.40 -6.96 -2.99
C ALA A 77 0.54 -6.47 -4.45
N GLY A 78 1.50 -5.60 -4.74
CA GLY A 78 1.77 -5.11 -6.09
C GLY A 78 2.57 -6.07 -6.98
N ALA A 79 3.26 -7.06 -6.40
CA ALA A 79 3.83 -8.18 -7.12
C ALA A 79 2.75 -9.16 -7.61
N ARG A 80 1.68 -9.36 -6.82
CA ARG A 80 0.61 -10.33 -7.11
C ARG A 80 -0.31 -9.92 -8.26
N SER A 81 -0.57 -8.63 -8.45
CA SER A 81 -1.42 -8.17 -9.56
C SER A 81 -1.01 -6.81 -10.13
N ARG A 82 -1.09 -6.68 -11.46
CA ARG A 82 -0.85 -5.41 -12.16
C ARG A 82 -1.84 -4.33 -11.75
N ASP A 83 -3.04 -4.71 -11.35
CA ASP A 83 -4.11 -3.80 -10.95
C ASP A 83 -3.81 -3.17 -9.60
N MET A 84 -3.45 -4.00 -8.61
CA MET A 84 -3.02 -3.52 -7.30
C MET A 84 -1.78 -2.64 -7.42
N ARG A 85 -0.82 -3.01 -8.29
CA ARG A 85 0.36 -2.21 -8.58
C ARG A 85 0.01 -0.78 -9.02
N LEU A 86 -0.91 -0.65 -9.98
CA LEU A 86 -1.33 0.67 -10.47
C LEU A 86 -2.09 1.46 -9.41
N MET A 87 -2.95 0.80 -8.64
CA MET A 87 -3.69 1.45 -7.55
C MET A 87 -2.76 1.98 -6.47
N LEU A 88 -1.79 1.18 -6.02
CA LEU A 88 -0.80 1.55 -5.02
C LEU A 88 0.11 2.69 -5.50
N ILE A 89 0.55 2.68 -6.77
CA ILE A 89 1.36 3.78 -7.32
C ILE A 89 0.55 5.07 -7.39
N ALA A 90 -0.57 5.05 -8.10
CA ALA A 90 -1.35 6.25 -8.35
C ALA A 90 -1.90 6.84 -7.04
N GLY A 91 -2.43 5.98 -6.18
CA GLY A 91 -2.91 6.37 -4.86
C GLY A 91 -1.82 6.81 -3.91
N GLY A 92 -0.68 6.10 -3.87
CA GLY A 92 0.45 6.45 -3.03
C GLY A 92 1.08 7.79 -3.42
N ILE A 93 1.07 8.16 -4.71
CA ILE A 93 1.46 9.50 -5.17
C ILE A 93 0.47 10.55 -4.67
N ILE A 94 -0.85 10.30 -4.74
CA ILE A 94 -1.86 11.23 -4.24
C ILE A 94 -1.71 11.44 -2.73
N VAL A 95 -1.48 10.38 -1.96
CA VAL A 95 -1.26 10.46 -0.51
C VAL A 95 0.08 11.12 -0.19
N ALA A 96 1.13 10.93 -1.00
CA ALA A 96 2.39 11.65 -0.82
C ALA A 96 2.20 13.16 -1.07
N ILE A 97 1.46 13.55 -2.10
CA ILE A 97 1.14 14.96 -2.37
C ILE A 97 0.28 15.55 -1.26
N SER A 98 -0.62 14.79 -0.65
CA SER A 98 -1.42 15.31 0.47
C SER A 98 -0.57 15.66 1.69
N GLN A 99 0.68 15.20 1.78
CA GLN A 99 1.58 15.54 2.90
C GLN A 99 1.93 17.02 3.01
N PHE A 100 1.77 17.80 1.94
CA PHE A 100 1.90 19.27 2.03
C PHE A 100 0.85 19.89 2.97
N PHE A 101 -0.30 19.22 3.14
CA PHE A 101 -1.33 19.56 4.11
C PHE A 101 -1.66 18.28 4.89
N PRO A 102 -0.91 17.93 5.95
CA PRO A 102 -0.88 16.60 6.54
C PRO A 102 -2.13 16.24 7.37
N LEU A 103 -3.30 16.70 6.96
CA LEU A 103 -4.60 16.47 7.58
C LEU A 103 -4.97 14.99 7.56
N LEU A 104 -4.71 14.29 6.45
CA LEU A 104 -4.97 12.85 6.36
C LEU A 104 -4.10 12.07 7.36
N GLN A 105 -2.83 12.43 7.45
CA GLN A 105 -1.84 11.80 8.32
C GLN A 105 -2.14 12.09 9.79
N MET A 106 -2.52 13.33 10.12
CA MET A 106 -2.96 13.70 11.47
C MET A 106 -4.21 12.91 11.88
N VAL A 107 -5.24 12.87 11.04
CA VAL A 107 -6.48 12.12 11.34
C VAL A 107 -6.17 10.62 11.51
N ALA A 108 -5.39 10.03 10.60
CA ALA A 108 -5.00 8.63 10.71
C ALA A 108 -4.18 8.34 11.97
N GLY A 109 -3.27 9.24 12.34
CA GLY A 109 -2.46 9.13 13.55
C GLY A 109 -3.31 9.21 14.82
N VAL A 110 -4.20 10.20 14.92
CA VAL A 110 -5.12 10.35 16.06
C VAL A 110 -6.01 9.11 16.20
N VAL A 111 -6.66 8.67 15.11
CA VAL A 111 -7.51 7.46 15.11
C VAL A 111 -6.72 6.24 15.58
N SER A 112 -5.47 6.10 15.13
CA SER A 112 -4.62 4.97 15.50
C SER A 112 -4.22 5.01 16.98
N LEU A 113 -3.86 6.18 17.52
CA LEU A 113 -3.55 6.33 18.94
C LEU A 113 -4.77 6.07 19.82
N THR A 114 -5.95 6.57 19.44
CA THR A 114 -7.20 6.28 20.15
C THR A 114 -7.51 4.79 20.16
N LEU A 115 -7.30 4.10 19.02
CA LEU A 115 -7.53 2.67 18.93
C LEU A 115 -6.54 1.87 19.79
N VAL A 116 -5.25 2.24 19.77
CA VAL A 116 -4.24 1.60 20.63
C VAL A 116 -4.56 1.81 22.10
N ALA A 117 -4.90 3.03 22.51
CA ALA A 117 -5.28 3.31 23.89
C ALA A 117 -6.49 2.48 24.34
N TRP A 118 -7.49 2.35 23.47
CA TRP A 118 -8.66 1.51 23.72
C TRP A 118 -8.29 0.02 23.88
N ILE A 119 -7.37 -0.50 23.06
CA ILE A 119 -6.91 -1.90 23.14
C ILE A 119 -6.04 -2.14 24.38
N SER A 120 -5.13 -1.22 24.69
CA SER A 120 -4.21 -1.32 25.83
C SER A 120 -4.89 -1.07 27.18
N GLY A 121 -6.08 -0.47 27.19
CA GLY A 121 -6.74 0.00 28.41
C GLY A 121 -6.04 1.20 29.06
N SER A 122 -5.17 1.91 28.33
CA SER A 122 -4.46 3.08 28.82
C SER A 122 -5.38 4.31 28.79
N SER A 123 -5.28 5.15 29.82
CA SER A 123 -6.04 6.40 29.89
C SER A 123 -5.40 7.41 28.93
N THR A 124 -6.16 7.88 27.94
CA THR A 124 -5.75 8.98 27.07
C THR A 124 -6.15 10.32 27.67
N THR A 125 -5.35 11.35 27.45
CA THR A 125 -5.78 12.73 27.71
C THR A 125 -6.83 13.18 26.68
N ASP A 126 -7.52 14.30 26.93
CA ASP A 126 -8.62 14.83 26.08
C ASP A 126 -8.24 15.03 24.59
N PHE A 127 -6.94 15.06 24.25
CA PHE A 127 -6.45 15.20 22.87
C PHE A 127 -5.81 13.93 22.29
N GLY A 128 -5.99 12.77 22.94
CA GLY A 128 -5.42 11.51 22.47
C GLY A 128 -3.90 11.41 22.67
N THR A 129 -3.27 12.38 23.35
CA THR A 129 -1.87 12.28 23.75
C THR A 129 -1.74 11.33 24.94
N PRO A 130 -0.84 10.34 24.89
CA PRO A 130 -0.58 9.46 26.02
C PRO A 130 -0.10 10.28 27.23
N GLN A 131 -0.73 10.09 28.40
CA GLN A 131 -0.26 10.71 29.64
C GLN A 131 0.98 9.99 30.17
N GLU A 132 1.10 8.69 29.88
CA GLU A 132 2.23 7.84 30.23
C GLU A 132 3.02 7.42 28.99
N GLN A 133 4.26 6.99 29.21
CA GLN A 133 5.12 6.54 28.13
C GLN A 133 4.52 5.31 27.46
N LEU A 134 4.34 5.36 26.14
CA LEU A 134 3.91 4.20 25.38
C LEU A 134 5.00 3.13 25.40
N SER A 135 4.57 1.89 25.53
CA SER A 135 5.43 0.71 25.33
C SER A 135 5.85 0.58 23.86
N SER A 136 6.94 -0.15 23.59
CA SER A 136 7.38 -0.46 22.21
C SER A 136 6.28 -1.13 21.39
N LEU A 137 5.43 -1.95 22.03
CA LEU A 137 4.30 -2.60 21.38
C LEU A 137 3.23 -1.59 20.95
N GLU A 138 2.94 -0.59 21.78
CA GLU A 138 1.97 0.45 21.45
C GLU A 138 2.46 1.35 20.30
N TYR A 139 3.75 1.71 20.29
CA TYR A 139 4.35 2.40 19.14
C TYR A 139 4.27 1.55 17.85
N PHE A 140 4.55 0.25 17.95
CA PHE A 140 4.39 -0.69 16.84
C PHE A 140 2.95 -0.71 16.32
N LEU A 141 1.96 -0.88 17.20
CA LEU A 141 0.54 -0.94 16.84
C LEU A 141 0.04 0.38 16.26
N ALA A 142 0.40 1.51 16.87
CA ALA A 142 0.00 2.84 16.40
C ALA A 142 0.53 3.09 14.98
N THR A 143 1.79 2.73 14.74
CA THR A 143 2.42 2.84 13.41
C THR A 143 1.77 1.90 12.41
N LEU A 144 1.51 0.65 12.81
CA LEU A 144 0.88 -0.35 11.96
C LEU A 144 -0.53 0.09 11.53
N PHE A 145 -1.35 0.59 12.46
CA PHE A 145 -2.68 1.11 12.14
C PHE A 145 -2.63 2.37 11.28
N THR A 146 -1.77 3.32 11.62
CA THR A 146 -1.62 4.56 10.85
C THR A 146 -1.23 4.26 9.41
N GLY A 147 -0.18 3.44 9.23
CA GLY A 147 0.28 3.07 7.91
C GLY A 147 -0.72 2.18 7.15
N SER A 148 -1.50 1.33 7.84
CA SER A 148 -2.58 0.57 7.21
C SER A 148 -3.70 1.47 6.69
N LEU A 149 -4.09 2.50 7.46
CA LEU A 149 -5.07 3.50 7.05
C LEU A 149 -4.58 4.30 5.83
N LEU A 150 -3.31 4.71 5.82
CA LEU A 150 -2.71 5.41 4.67
C LEU A 150 -2.58 4.50 3.44
N LEU A 151 -2.24 3.23 3.62
CA LEU A 151 -2.19 2.25 2.54
C LEU A 151 -3.59 1.99 1.97
N LEU A 152 -4.61 1.88 2.83
CA LEU A 152 -6.00 1.78 2.42
C LEU A 152 -6.46 3.03 1.66
N ALA A 153 -6.16 4.22 2.19
CA ALA A 153 -6.46 5.49 1.52
C ALA A 153 -5.79 5.57 0.14
N SER A 154 -4.55 5.10 0.01
CA SER A 154 -3.86 4.97 -1.27
C SER A 154 -4.62 4.03 -2.22
N CYS A 155 -4.97 2.83 -1.77
CA CYS A 155 -5.76 1.89 -2.58
C CYS A 155 -7.09 2.50 -3.06
N LEU A 156 -7.81 3.20 -2.19
CA LEU A 156 -9.07 3.85 -2.52
C LEU A 156 -8.87 4.99 -3.53
N ALA A 157 -7.86 5.85 -3.33
CA ALA A 157 -7.49 6.91 -4.26
C ALA A 157 -7.05 6.38 -5.63
N GLY A 158 -6.55 5.14 -5.69
CA GLY A 158 -6.19 4.44 -6.92
C GLY A 158 -7.36 3.85 -7.71
N LEU A 159 -8.55 3.68 -7.10
CA LEU A 159 -9.71 3.05 -7.75
C LEU A 159 -10.18 3.76 -9.05
N PRO A 160 -10.24 5.10 -9.13
CA PRO A 160 -10.65 5.79 -10.35
C PRO A 160 -9.75 5.48 -11.54
N PHE A 161 -8.44 5.28 -11.32
CA PHE A 161 -7.48 4.93 -12.37
C PHE A 161 -7.72 3.51 -12.91
N ARG A 162 -8.04 2.57 -12.02
CA ARG A 162 -8.42 1.21 -12.43
C ARG A 162 -9.68 1.26 -13.30
N TRP A 163 -10.71 1.94 -12.82
CA TRP A 163 -11.98 2.08 -13.53
C TRP A 163 -11.83 2.76 -14.90
N LEU A 164 -11.04 3.83 -15.00
CA LEU A 164 -10.77 4.52 -16.26
C LEU A 164 -10.02 3.63 -17.26
N ARG A 165 -9.06 2.83 -16.79
CA ARG A 165 -8.32 1.88 -17.62
C ARG A 165 -9.23 0.78 -18.16
N ASP A 166 -10.13 0.26 -17.32
CA ASP A 166 -11.04 -0.81 -17.72
C ASP A 166 -12.05 -0.32 -18.76
N ARG A 167 -12.54 0.94 -18.64
CA ARG A 167 -13.37 1.59 -19.68
C ARG A 167 -12.68 1.65 -21.05
N ARG A 168 -11.38 1.94 -21.10
CA ARG A 168 -10.62 2.02 -22.36
C ARG A 168 -10.39 0.67 -23.03
N ARG A 169 -10.57 -0.45 -22.32
CA ARG A 169 -10.47 -1.79 -22.91
C ARG A 169 -11.76 -2.23 -23.59
N VAL A 170 -12.91 -1.74 -23.14
CA VAL A 170 -14.22 -2.11 -23.72
C VAL A 170 -14.46 -1.43 -25.07
N THR A 171 -13.84 -0.28 -25.31
CA THR A 171 -14.01 0.50 -26.55
C THR A 171 -13.05 0.11 -27.68
N ARG A 172 -12.19 -0.90 -27.48
CA ARG A 172 -11.26 -1.42 -28.49
C ARG A 172 -11.64 -2.85 -28.84
#